data_AF-A0A1H1WT03-F1
#
_entry.id   AF-A0A1H1WT03-F1
#
_cell.length_a   1.000
_cell.length_b   1.000
_cell.length_c   1.000
_cell.angle_alpha   90.00
_cell.angle_beta   90.00
_cell.angle_gamma   90.00
#
_symmetry.space_group_name_H-M   'P 1'
#
loop_
_entity.id
_entity.type
_entity.pdbx_description
1 polymer ?
#
loop_
_entity_poly.entity_id
_entity_poly.type
_entity_poly.pdbx_seq_one_letter_code
_entity_poly.pdbx_strand_id
1 'polypeptide(L)'
;MTRPTDADPSVVLVGGHESSNGADLRPLLAQLPGAHVSAPGRALSSTVSRVLSAPGQASVVVVPITFGRNPTMVADAAKTLSWLAPQSPGRLALAEDFGTLDHLTAWLRAATVAVRRRAPDAAVVIAAESANPFDDAELHRIAHLVRTHGAGNEVEAAAGAEPHELLVTLRRLRLLGFPQAVVVPAGFQRSSAVPFGEGDFAGAEFYGPLLSEQAVLRVIRDRVADAAHRLSHGDDGINAGLAADHGHGYAHSHAFDATRFDDAEGAGHTHPHTHSHGDGRGVAHTHDHSGAGHDHPEAASGSHPDMSLIHTQ
;
A
#
# COMPACT_ATOMS: atom_id res chain seq x y z
N MET A 1 21.38 31.26 27.18
CA MET A 1 20.72 30.25 26.30
C MET A 1 20.20 29.15 27.20
N THR A 2 18.95 29.25 27.62
CA THR A 2 18.26 28.25 28.44
C THR A 2 17.95 27.04 27.55
N ARG A 3 18.40 25.84 27.96
CA ARG A 3 17.94 24.58 27.36
C ARG A 3 16.40 24.58 27.39
N PRO A 4 15.71 24.24 26.29
CA PRO A 4 14.30 23.92 26.38
C PRO A 4 14.19 22.76 27.37
N THR A 5 13.39 22.93 28.41
CA THR A 5 12.91 21.80 29.22
C THR A 5 12.24 20.82 28.27
N ASP A 6 12.73 19.56 28.26
CA ASP A 6 12.15 18.41 27.55
C ASP A 6 10.71 18.20 28.03
N ALA A 7 9.78 18.95 27.46
CA ALA A 7 8.37 18.62 27.52
C ALA A 7 8.17 17.53 26.46
N ASP A 8 7.55 16.42 26.86
CA ASP A 8 7.26 15.32 25.95
C ASP A 8 6.50 15.83 24.72
N PRO A 9 6.85 15.38 23.51
CA PRO A 9 6.18 15.81 22.30
C PRO A 9 4.72 15.37 22.33
N SER A 10 3.84 16.23 21.83
CA SER A 10 2.46 15.84 21.60
C SER A 10 2.36 14.90 20.40
N VAL A 11 1.60 13.84 20.56
CA VAL A 11 1.51 12.77 19.56
C VAL A 11 0.21 12.88 18.78
N VAL A 12 0.30 12.85 17.46
CA VAL A 12 -0.88 12.72 16.57
C VAL A 12 -0.75 11.44 15.76
N LEU A 13 -1.60 10.46 16.06
CA LEU A 13 -1.71 9.22 15.29
C LEU A 13 -2.58 9.50 14.06
N VAL A 14 -2.02 9.37 12.86
CA VAL A 14 -2.77 9.51 11.62
C VAL A 14 -3.11 8.13 11.06
N GLY A 15 -4.41 7.83 10.94
CA GLY A 15 -4.92 6.54 10.49
C GLY A 15 -5.58 6.64 9.12
N GLY A 16 -5.33 5.65 8.26
CA GLY A 16 -6.00 5.45 6.97
C GLY A 16 -6.93 4.23 6.97
N HIS A 17 -7.17 3.63 5.80
CA HIS A 17 -8.06 2.47 5.61
C HIS A 17 -7.70 1.26 6.47
N GLU A 18 -6.42 1.06 6.83
CA GLU A 18 -6.01 -0.04 7.72
C GLU A 18 -6.50 0.11 9.17
N SER A 19 -7.06 1.25 9.55
CA SER A 19 -7.54 1.55 10.91
C SER A 19 -8.92 2.20 10.92
N SER A 20 -9.70 2.03 9.84
CA SER A 20 -10.97 2.72 9.61
C SER A 20 -10.86 4.24 9.81
N ASN A 21 -9.84 4.86 9.19
CA ASN A 21 -9.50 6.27 9.33
C ASN A 21 -9.23 6.70 10.80
N GLY A 22 -8.60 5.81 11.57
CA GLY A 22 -8.23 6.02 12.97
C GLY A 22 -9.28 5.57 13.99
N ALA A 23 -10.45 5.08 13.58
CA ALA A 23 -11.46 4.62 14.54
C ALA A 23 -10.92 3.49 15.46
N ASP A 24 -10.15 2.56 14.91
CA ASP A 24 -9.53 1.44 15.65
C ASP A 24 -8.48 1.88 16.68
N LEU A 25 -7.97 3.11 16.55
CA LEU A 25 -6.89 3.63 17.39
C LEU A 25 -7.41 4.37 18.63
N ARG A 26 -8.69 4.75 18.64
CA ARG A 26 -9.31 5.51 19.74
C ARG A 26 -9.14 4.85 21.12
N PRO A 27 -9.27 3.51 21.27
CA PRO A 27 -9.05 2.86 22.55
C PRO A 27 -7.64 3.07 23.13
N LEU A 28 -6.63 3.26 22.27
CA LEU A 28 -5.23 3.45 22.69
C LEU A 28 -5.01 4.79 23.40
N LEU A 29 -5.87 5.79 23.16
CA LEU A 29 -5.74 7.12 23.75
C LEU A 29 -5.80 7.10 25.28
N ALA A 30 -6.48 6.11 25.88
CA ALA A 30 -6.49 5.94 27.33
C ALA A 30 -5.09 5.63 27.91
N GLN A 31 -4.18 5.07 27.09
CA GLN A 31 -2.82 4.69 27.47
C GLN A 31 -1.74 5.60 26.84
N LEU A 32 -2.15 6.63 26.11
CA LEU A 32 -1.29 7.65 25.48
C LEU A 32 -1.78 9.05 25.89
N PRO A 33 -1.45 9.52 27.10
CA PRO A 33 -1.87 10.82 27.59
C PRO A 33 -1.45 11.93 26.64
N GLY A 34 -2.39 12.82 26.28
CA GLY A 34 -2.11 13.94 25.37
C GLY A 34 -2.01 13.57 23.89
N ALA A 35 -2.16 12.28 23.53
CA ALA A 35 -2.22 11.89 22.13
C ALA A 35 -3.56 12.23 21.48
N HIS A 36 -3.52 12.43 20.17
CA HIS A 36 -4.69 12.65 19.33
C HIS A 36 -4.72 11.63 18.21
N VAL A 37 -5.91 11.29 17.73
CA VAL A 37 -6.11 10.49 16.51
C VAL A 37 -6.74 11.38 15.45
N SER A 38 -6.27 11.26 14.22
CA SER A 38 -6.81 11.99 13.07
C SER A 38 -6.85 11.13 11.82
N ALA A 39 -7.81 11.43 10.94
CA ALA A 39 -7.73 11.03 9.54
C ALA A 39 -6.74 11.96 8.78
N PRO A 40 -6.21 11.56 7.61
CA PRO A 40 -5.35 12.41 6.78
C PRO A 40 -6.08 13.68 6.27
N GLY A 41 -5.31 14.57 5.62
CA GLY A 41 -5.82 15.78 4.98
C GLY A 41 -6.30 16.86 5.97
N ARG A 42 -7.50 17.41 5.74
CA ARG A 42 -8.02 18.56 6.52
C ARG A 42 -8.14 18.25 8.02
N ALA A 43 -8.57 17.03 8.38
CA ALA A 43 -8.68 16.65 9.79
C ALA A 43 -7.32 16.67 10.49
N LEU A 44 -6.29 16.17 9.82
CA LEU A 44 -4.90 16.22 10.30
C LEU A 44 -4.44 17.67 10.45
N SER A 45 -4.63 18.50 9.42
CA SER A 45 -4.27 19.91 9.45
C SER A 45 -4.90 20.64 10.64
N SER A 46 -6.21 20.51 10.84
CA SER A 46 -6.91 21.14 11.96
C SER A 46 -6.43 20.62 13.32
N THR A 47 -6.16 19.32 13.43
CA THR A 47 -5.64 18.71 14.66
C THR A 47 -4.26 19.24 14.99
N VAL A 48 -3.33 19.20 14.05
CA VAL A 48 -1.95 19.65 14.25
C VAL A 48 -1.89 21.14 14.56
N SER A 49 -2.62 21.98 13.81
CA SER A 49 -2.66 23.43 14.08
C SER A 49 -3.22 23.75 15.47
N ARG A 50 -4.24 23.02 15.92
CA ARG A 50 -4.80 23.17 17.28
C ARG A 50 -3.77 22.80 18.34
N VAL A 51 -3.04 21.70 18.15
CA VAL A 51 -2.00 21.23 19.10
C VAL A 51 -0.84 22.23 19.15
N LEU A 52 -0.36 22.71 18.00
CA LEU A 52 0.74 23.69 17.93
C LEU A 52 0.41 25.04 18.57
N SER A 53 -0.88 25.42 18.55
CA SER A 53 -1.38 26.67 19.13
C SER A 53 -1.64 26.59 20.63
N ALA A 54 -1.59 25.39 21.23
CA ALA A 54 -1.84 25.20 22.64
C ALA A 54 -0.66 25.77 23.49
N PRO A 55 -0.93 26.56 24.54
CA PRO A 55 0.10 27.11 25.39
C PRO A 55 0.94 26.01 26.06
N GLY A 56 2.27 26.19 26.10
CA GLY A 56 3.17 25.32 26.85
C GLY A 56 3.41 23.94 26.22
N GLN A 57 2.94 23.69 24.99
CA GLN A 57 3.20 22.44 24.29
C GLN A 57 4.50 22.46 23.50
N ALA A 58 5.20 21.33 23.58
CA ALA A 58 6.48 21.06 22.93
C ALA A 58 6.33 20.89 21.41
N SER A 59 7.26 20.15 20.79
CA SER A 59 7.11 19.66 19.43
C SER A 59 5.89 18.72 19.29
N VAL A 60 5.42 18.57 18.07
CA VAL A 60 4.34 17.64 17.68
C VAL A 60 4.94 16.58 16.78
N VAL A 61 4.77 15.31 17.17
CA VAL A 61 5.15 14.16 16.36
C VAL A 61 3.88 13.55 15.76
N VAL A 62 3.84 13.48 14.44
CA VAL A 62 2.80 12.76 13.71
C VAL A 62 3.30 11.37 13.38
N VAL A 63 2.52 10.35 13.72
CA VAL A 63 2.88 8.94 13.48
C VAL A 63 1.88 8.34 12.48
N PRO A 64 2.33 7.97 11.27
CA PRO A 64 1.50 7.21 10.33
C PRO A 64 1.21 5.81 10.87
N ILE A 65 -0.07 5.51 11.09
CA ILE A 65 -0.51 4.21 11.59
C ILE A 65 -1.02 3.38 10.42
N THR A 66 -0.05 2.70 9.79
CA THR A 66 -0.19 1.82 8.63
C THR A 66 0.79 0.66 8.78
N PHE A 67 0.45 -0.51 8.24
CA PHE A 67 1.39 -1.60 8.05
C PHE A 67 2.00 -1.58 6.63
N GLY A 68 2.07 -0.41 6.01
CA GLY A 68 2.62 -0.19 4.68
C GLY A 68 1.65 -0.44 3.52
N ARG A 69 0.38 -0.79 3.78
CA ARG A 69 -0.64 -0.91 2.72
C ARG A 69 -1.27 0.42 2.34
N ASN A 70 -0.95 1.52 3.03
CA ASN A 70 -1.49 2.84 2.71
C ASN A 70 -0.39 3.91 2.57
N PRO A 71 0.50 3.76 1.56
CA PRO A 71 1.58 4.71 1.29
C PRO A 71 1.07 6.10 0.90
N THR A 72 -0.08 6.18 0.21
CA THR A 72 -0.71 7.46 -0.16
C THR A 72 -1.11 8.26 1.08
N MET A 73 -1.62 7.63 2.14
CA MET A 73 -1.93 8.31 3.41
C MET A 73 -0.68 8.91 4.07
N VAL A 74 0.47 8.22 3.98
CA VAL A 74 1.75 8.72 4.47
C VAL A 74 2.18 9.96 3.69
N ALA A 75 2.10 9.90 2.35
CA ALA A 75 2.43 11.03 1.48
C ALA A 75 1.49 12.23 1.70
N ASP A 76 0.19 11.99 1.88
CA ASP A 76 -0.80 13.04 2.19
C ASP A 76 -0.58 13.66 3.57
N ALA A 77 -0.20 12.86 4.57
CA ALA A 77 0.20 13.36 5.88
C ALA A 77 1.44 14.25 5.76
N ALA A 78 2.48 13.79 5.07
CA ALA A 78 3.70 14.56 4.82
C ALA A 78 3.42 15.87 4.08
N LYS A 79 2.59 15.83 3.03
CA LYS A 79 2.15 17.02 2.30
C LYS A 79 1.43 18.01 3.20
N THR A 80 0.52 17.53 4.05
CA THR A 80 -0.18 18.37 5.03
C THR A 80 0.81 19.05 5.98
N LEU A 81 1.81 18.31 6.47
CA LEU A 81 2.82 18.84 7.38
C LEU A 81 3.79 19.80 6.69
N SER A 82 4.12 19.59 5.42
CA SER A 82 4.98 20.49 4.65
C SER A 82 4.44 21.92 4.57
N TRP A 83 3.11 22.10 4.60
CA TRP A 83 2.48 23.41 4.63
C TRP A 83 2.46 24.05 6.02
N LEU A 84 2.56 23.24 7.08
CA LEU A 84 2.53 23.69 8.47
C LEU A 84 3.94 23.95 9.04
N ALA A 85 4.94 23.19 8.60
CA ALA A 85 6.31 23.26 9.09
C ALA A 85 6.93 24.68 9.03
N PRO A 86 6.75 25.49 7.96
CA PRO A 86 7.27 26.86 7.93
C PRO A 86 6.68 27.79 8.99
N GLN A 87 5.47 27.49 9.49
CA GLN A 87 4.77 28.28 10.51
C GLN A 87 5.20 27.89 11.93
N SER A 88 5.90 26.76 12.10
CA SER A 88 6.38 26.26 13.39
C SER A 88 7.72 25.54 13.24
N PRO A 89 8.80 26.27 12.86
CA PRO A 89 10.10 25.65 12.56
C PRO A 89 10.65 24.85 13.74
N GLY A 90 11.13 23.63 13.49
CA GLY A 90 11.73 22.75 14.50
C GLY A 90 10.74 22.19 15.52
N ARG A 91 9.43 22.35 15.31
CA ARG A 91 8.38 21.86 16.23
C ARG A 91 7.51 20.76 15.63
N LEU A 92 7.72 20.37 14.39
CA LEU A 92 6.94 19.33 13.72
C LEU A 92 7.87 18.23 13.24
N ALA A 93 7.50 16.98 13.51
CA ALA A 93 8.15 15.82 12.93
C ALA A 93 7.11 14.81 12.43
N LEU A 94 7.44 14.16 11.33
CA LEU A 94 6.81 12.95 10.84
C LEU A 94 7.67 11.76 11.24
N ALA A 95 7.09 10.87 12.04
CA ALA A 95 7.74 9.61 12.38
C ALA A 95 7.74 8.66 11.18
N GLU A 96 8.56 7.61 11.25
CA GLU A 96 8.38 6.47 10.37
C GLU A 96 7.03 5.80 10.60
N ASP A 97 6.56 5.10 9.56
CA ASP A 97 5.35 4.30 9.60
C ASP A 97 5.39 3.30 10.77
N PHE A 98 4.21 3.01 11.32
CA PHE A 98 4.06 2.01 12.37
C PHE A 98 4.70 0.69 11.98
N GLY A 99 4.41 0.21 10.77
CA GLY A 99 4.96 -1.02 10.22
C GLY A 99 5.11 -0.94 8.71
N THR A 100 5.64 -2.02 8.15
CA THR A 100 5.83 -2.18 6.70
C THR A 100 5.12 -3.44 6.24
N LEU A 101 5.00 -3.64 4.93
CA LEU A 101 4.37 -4.85 4.36
C LEU A 101 5.07 -6.14 4.81
N ASP A 102 6.38 -6.08 5.05
CA ASP A 102 7.15 -7.20 5.58
C ASP A 102 6.76 -7.50 7.04
N HIS A 103 6.57 -6.46 7.86
CA HIS A 103 6.06 -6.62 9.22
C HIS A 103 4.64 -7.21 9.21
N LEU A 104 3.75 -6.71 8.35
CA LEU A 104 2.40 -7.25 8.18
C LEU A 104 2.44 -8.73 7.82
N THR A 105 3.25 -9.09 6.82
CA THR A 105 3.40 -10.47 6.36
C THR A 105 3.93 -11.36 7.48
N ALA A 106 4.90 -10.88 8.27
CA ALA A 106 5.43 -11.62 9.41
C ALA A 106 4.37 -11.85 10.51
N TRP A 107 3.57 -10.85 10.84
CA TRP A 107 2.51 -10.97 11.84
C TRP A 107 1.36 -11.87 11.36
N LEU A 108 0.96 -11.77 10.09
CA LEU A 108 -0.03 -12.66 9.49
C LEU A 108 0.46 -14.12 9.48
N ARG A 109 1.72 -14.36 9.16
CA ARG A 109 2.32 -15.70 9.27
C ARG A 109 2.27 -16.23 10.71
N ALA A 110 2.59 -15.39 11.69
CA ALA A 110 2.48 -15.76 13.10
C ALA A 110 1.03 -16.08 13.50
N ALA A 111 0.05 -15.31 13.02
CA ALA A 111 -1.36 -15.58 13.20
C ALA A 111 -1.77 -16.92 12.57
N THR A 112 -1.34 -17.22 11.34
CA THR A 112 -1.57 -18.52 10.69
C THR A 112 -0.96 -19.68 11.49
N VAL A 113 0.25 -19.52 12.06
CA VAL A 113 0.84 -20.53 12.96
C VAL A 113 -0.03 -20.73 14.20
N ALA A 114 -0.56 -19.66 14.80
CA ALA A 114 -1.46 -19.77 15.94
C ALA A 114 -2.78 -20.47 15.55
N VAL A 115 -3.35 -20.14 14.38
CA VAL A 115 -4.53 -20.81 13.82
C VAL A 115 -4.27 -22.30 13.62
N ARG A 116 -3.15 -22.68 13.00
CA ARG A 116 -2.79 -24.09 12.79
C ARG A 116 -2.78 -24.90 14.07
N ARG A 117 -2.28 -24.32 15.16
CA ARG A 117 -2.19 -24.99 16.46
C ARG A 117 -3.56 -25.25 17.10
N ARG A 118 -4.53 -24.36 16.89
CA ARG A 118 -5.88 -24.44 17.49
C ARG A 118 -6.93 -25.09 16.60
N ALA A 119 -6.79 -24.95 15.29
CA ALA A 119 -7.74 -25.38 14.27
C ALA A 119 -6.97 -25.83 13.01
N PRO A 120 -6.36 -27.03 13.03
CA PRO A 120 -5.43 -27.47 12.00
C PRO A 120 -6.06 -27.58 10.61
N ASP A 121 -7.37 -27.86 10.54
CA ASP A 121 -8.13 -28.06 9.30
C ASP A 121 -8.85 -26.78 8.83
N ALA A 122 -8.75 -25.68 9.58
CA ALA A 122 -9.36 -24.42 9.18
C ALA A 122 -8.55 -23.72 8.08
N ALA A 123 -9.24 -23.12 7.11
CA ALA A 123 -8.63 -22.14 6.23
C ALA A 123 -8.42 -20.81 6.97
N VAL A 124 -7.55 -19.95 6.43
CA VAL A 124 -7.34 -18.59 6.89
C VAL A 124 -7.82 -17.62 5.82
N VAL A 125 -8.64 -16.66 6.21
CA VAL A 125 -9.03 -15.54 5.35
C VAL A 125 -8.34 -14.30 5.87
N ILE A 126 -7.48 -13.70 5.07
CA ILE A 126 -6.85 -12.41 5.38
C ILE A 126 -7.79 -11.33 4.85
N ALA A 127 -8.46 -10.63 5.76
CA ALA A 127 -9.49 -9.65 5.43
C ALA A 127 -9.01 -8.22 5.65
N ALA A 128 -9.40 -7.33 4.75
CA ALA A 128 -9.11 -5.90 4.87
C ALA A 128 -10.26 -5.05 4.34
N GLU A 129 -10.35 -3.80 4.79
CA GLU A 129 -11.15 -2.81 4.06
C GLU A 129 -10.62 -2.67 2.63
N SER A 130 -11.54 -2.54 1.65
CA SER A 130 -11.15 -2.20 0.28
C SER A 130 -10.66 -0.75 0.26
N ALA A 131 -9.60 -0.52 -0.51
CA ALA A 131 -8.98 0.78 -0.63
C ALA A 131 -8.90 1.21 -2.09
N ASN A 132 -7.76 0.96 -2.73
CA ASN A 132 -7.56 1.16 -4.15
C ASN A 132 -7.03 -0.16 -4.77
N PRO A 133 -7.09 -0.31 -6.10
CA PRO A 133 -6.71 -1.57 -6.75
C PRO A 133 -5.29 -2.06 -6.45
N PHE A 134 -4.34 -1.15 -6.18
CA PHE A 134 -2.96 -1.50 -5.84
C PHE A 134 -2.84 -2.01 -4.41
N ASP A 135 -3.48 -1.35 -3.45
CA ASP A 135 -3.50 -1.78 -2.04
C ASP A 135 -4.25 -3.12 -1.88
N ASP A 136 -5.28 -3.33 -2.70
CA ASP A 136 -6.04 -4.58 -2.77
C ASP A 136 -5.20 -5.69 -3.45
N ALA A 137 -4.45 -5.37 -4.51
CA ALA A 137 -3.51 -6.32 -5.13
C ALA A 137 -2.37 -6.70 -4.17
N GLU A 138 -1.85 -5.75 -3.38
CA GLU A 138 -0.85 -6.04 -2.34
C GLU A 138 -1.42 -6.97 -1.25
N LEU A 139 -2.71 -6.89 -0.91
CA LEU A 139 -3.35 -7.84 -0.02
C LEU A 139 -3.29 -9.27 -0.59
N HIS A 140 -3.57 -9.45 -1.87
CA HIS A 140 -3.44 -10.74 -2.54
C HIS A 140 -1.98 -11.23 -2.59
N ARG A 141 -1.01 -10.34 -2.84
CA ARG A 141 0.42 -10.67 -2.77
C ARG A 141 0.81 -11.14 -1.37
N ILE A 142 0.40 -10.43 -0.32
CA ILE A 142 0.64 -10.81 1.07
C ILE A 142 0.01 -12.17 1.37
N ALA A 143 -1.25 -12.39 0.99
CA ALA A 143 -1.91 -13.68 1.22
C ALA A 143 -1.19 -14.84 0.55
N HIS A 144 -0.69 -14.64 -0.68
CA HIS A 144 0.16 -15.62 -1.34
C HIS A 144 1.46 -15.90 -0.57
N LEU A 145 2.16 -14.88 -0.08
CA LEU A 145 3.38 -15.03 0.71
C LEU A 145 3.10 -15.74 2.05
N VAL A 146 2.01 -15.39 2.72
CA VAL A 146 1.58 -16.03 3.97
C VAL A 146 1.23 -17.49 3.72
N ARG A 147 0.55 -17.83 2.62
CA ARG A 147 0.27 -19.22 2.23
C ARG A 147 1.57 -20.01 2.00
N THR A 148 2.45 -19.45 1.16
CA THR A 148 3.68 -20.12 0.69
C THR A 148 4.69 -20.33 1.82
N HIS A 149 4.78 -19.39 2.75
CA HIS A 149 5.74 -19.43 3.85
C HIS A 149 5.09 -19.64 5.24
N GLY A 150 3.81 -20.00 5.26
CA GLY A 150 3.01 -20.16 6.47
C GLY A 150 3.02 -21.57 7.05
N ALA A 151 2.03 -21.84 7.89
CA ALA A 151 1.91 -23.09 8.66
C ALA A 151 1.18 -24.23 7.92
N GLY A 152 0.96 -24.09 6.60
CA GLY A 152 0.30 -25.08 5.76
C GLY A 152 -1.23 -25.06 5.81
N ASN A 153 -1.85 -24.01 6.36
CA ASN A 153 -3.29 -23.75 6.15
C ASN A 153 -3.52 -23.21 4.73
N GLU A 154 -4.69 -23.45 4.16
CA GLU A 154 -5.12 -22.72 2.97
C GLU A 154 -5.36 -21.26 3.36
N VAL A 155 -4.93 -20.33 2.50
CA VAL A 155 -5.01 -18.88 2.78
C VAL A 155 -5.62 -18.18 1.57
N GLU A 156 -6.70 -17.44 1.79
CA GLU A 156 -7.36 -16.59 0.79
C GLU A 156 -7.39 -15.15 1.28
N ALA A 157 -7.40 -14.20 0.35
CA ALA A 157 -7.58 -12.78 0.64
C ALA A 157 -9.03 -12.36 0.43
N ALA A 158 -9.53 -11.48 1.28
CA ALA A 158 -10.80 -10.77 1.10
C ALA A 158 -10.55 -9.27 1.24
N ALA A 159 -10.37 -8.60 0.10
CA ALA A 159 -10.41 -7.14 0.03
C ALA A 159 -11.89 -6.74 0.00
N GLY A 160 -12.35 -6.04 1.04
CA GLY A 160 -13.77 -5.79 1.27
C GLY A 160 -14.14 -5.78 2.75
N ALA A 161 -14.55 -4.61 3.25
CA ALA A 161 -15.10 -4.49 4.61
C ALA A 161 -16.55 -5.02 4.69
N GLU A 162 -17.21 -5.17 3.53
CA GLU A 162 -18.60 -5.51 3.48
C GLU A 162 -18.84 -7.00 3.74
N PRO A 163 -19.82 -7.35 4.60
CA PRO A 163 -20.12 -8.74 4.94
C PRO A 163 -20.34 -9.65 3.72
N HIS A 164 -20.88 -9.10 2.62
CA HIS A 164 -21.17 -9.87 1.41
C HIS A 164 -19.91 -10.37 0.68
N GLU A 165 -18.83 -9.57 0.66
CA GLU A 165 -17.56 -9.92 -0.01
C GLU A 165 -16.84 -11.02 0.77
N LEU A 166 -16.87 -10.91 2.10
CA LEU A 166 -16.38 -11.96 2.99
C LEU A 166 -17.17 -13.27 2.80
N LEU A 167 -18.50 -13.20 2.65
CA LEU A 167 -19.33 -14.40 2.40
C LEU A 167 -18.99 -15.10 1.08
N VAL A 168 -18.69 -14.36 0.02
CA VAL A 168 -18.25 -14.95 -1.26
C VAL A 168 -16.99 -15.79 -1.05
N THR A 169 -16.01 -15.25 -0.32
CA THR A 169 -14.75 -15.95 -0.01
C THR A 169 -15.00 -17.20 0.85
N LEU A 170 -15.83 -17.08 1.90
CA LEU A 170 -16.17 -18.21 2.77
C LEU A 170 -16.92 -19.32 2.03
N ARG A 171 -17.87 -18.96 1.15
CA ARG A 171 -18.60 -19.95 0.32
C ARG A 171 -17.64 -20.67 -0.63
N ARG A 172 -16.70 -19.95 -1.25
CA ARG A 172 -15.66 -20.55 -2.10
C ARG A 172 -14.79 -21.52 -1.31
N LEU A 173 -14.32 -21.15 -0.12
CA LEU A 173 -13.54 -22.04 0.74
C LEU A 173 -14.30 -23.32 1.13
N ARG A 174 -15.59 -23.20 1.47
CA ARG A 174 -16.45 -24.37 1.74
C ARG A 174 -16.55 -25.31 0.53
N LEU A 175 -16.69 -24.76 -0.68
CA LEU A 175 -16.70 -25.55 -1.92
C LEU A 175 -15.35 -26.23 -2.21
N LEU A 176 -14.25 -25.64 -1.76
CA LEU A 176 -12.89 -26.21 -1.84
C LEU A 176 -12.59 -27.23 -0.72
N GLY A 177 -13.56 -27.55 0.14
CA GLY A 177 -13.41 -28.54 1.20
C GLY A 177 -12.94 -27.98 2.54
N PHE A 178 -12.95 -26.66 2.73
CA PHE A 178 -12.65 -26.00 4.00
C PHE A 178 -13.93 -25.50 4.67
N PRO A 179 -14.62 -26.33 5.48
CA PRO A 179 -15.88 -25.95 6.12
C PRO A 179 -15.69 -24.94 7.26
N GLN A 180 -14.46 -24.82 7.78
CA GLN A 180 -14.09 -23.90 8.85
C GLN A 180 -13.07 -22.88 8.34
N ALA A 181 -13.21 -21.62 8.73
CA ALA A 181 -12.28 -20.55 8.39
C ALA A 181 -12.05 -19.59 9.56
N VAL A 182 -10.82 -19.12 9.71
CA VAL A 182 -10.47 -18.05 10.65
C VAL A 182 -10.18 -16.78 9.85
N VAL A 183 -10.92 -15.72 10.15
CA VAL A 183 -10.76 -14.40 9.52
C VAL A 183 -9.78 -13.57 10.33
N VAL A 184 -8.63 -13.26 9.73
CA VAL A 184 -7.55 -12.49 10.32
C VAL A 184 -7.52 -11.10 9.68
N PRO A 185 -7.66 -10.01 10.46
CA PRO A 185 -7.64 -8.66 9.88
C PRO A 185 -6.22 -8.30 9.41
N ALA A 186 -6.09 -7.72 8.22
CA ALA A 186 -4.85 -7.11 7.70
C ALA A 186 -4.84 -5.60 7.99
N GLY A 187 -5.05 -5.26 9.26
CA GLY A 187 -5.18 -3.90 9.77
C GLY A 187 -5.26 -3.88 11.29
N PHE A 188 -5.63 -2.72 11.85
CA PHE A 188 -5.70 -2.47 13.29
C PHE A 188 -7.04 -2.88 13.92
N GLN A 189 -7.93 -3.50 13.15
CA GLN A 189 -9.24 -3.94 13.58
C GLN A 189 -9.17 -4.82 14.84
N ARG A 190 -9.92 -4.40 15.87
CA ARG A 190 -9.96 -5.09 17.17
C ARG A 190 -11.21 -5.94 17.37
N SER A 191 -12.28 -5.58 16.67
CA SER A 191 -13.58 -6.23 16.73
C SER A 191 -14.23 -6.23 15.36
N SER A 192 -15.09 -7.20 15.09
CA SER A 192 -15.87 -7.25 13.86
C SER A 192 -17.36 -7.09 14.17
N ALA A 193 -18.06 -6.36 13.30
CA ALA A 193 -19.51 -6.29 13.29
C ALA A 193 -20.16 -7.51 12.62
N VAL A 194 -19.36 -8.36 11.95
CA VAL A 194 -19.82 -9.60 11.35
C VAL A 194 -20.21 -10.61 12.44
N PRO A 195 -21.40 -11.22 12.39
CA PRO A 195 -21.87 -12.20 13.37
C PRO A 195 -21.24 -13.57 13.12
N PHE A 196 -19.93 -13.68 13.36
CA PHE A 196 -19.18 -14.93 13.20
C PHE A 196 -19.74 -16.06 14.06
N GLY A 197 -19.81 -17.27 13.48
CA GLY A 197 -20.37 -18.45 14.12
C GLY A 197 -21.87 -18.64 13.92
N GLU A 198 -22.57 -17.66 13.35
CA GLU A 198 -24.03 -17.68 13.17
C GLU A 198 -24.44 -17.55 11.70
N GLY A 199 -25.61 -18.11 11.35
CA GLY A 199 -26.22 -17.99 10.03
C GLY A 199 -25.27 -18.33 8.87
N ASP A 200 -25.17 -17.43 7.89
CA ASP A 200 -24.30 -17.59 6.72
C ASP A 200 -22.79 -17.62 7.06
N PHE A 201 -22.41 -17.11 8.24
CA PHE A 201 -21.06 -17.12 8.81
C PHE A 201 -20.81 -18.29 9.76
N ALA A 202 -21.72 -19.28 9.83
CA ALA A 202 -21.49 -20.50 10.57
C ALA A 202 -20.18 -21.19 10.11
N GLY A 203 -19.31 -21.55 11.05
CA GLY A 203 -17.98 -22.09 10.75
C GLY A 203 -16.92 -21.05 10.38
N ALA A 204 -17.21 -19.76 10.50
CA ALA A 204 -16.20 -18.71 10.45
C ALA A 204 -16.00 -18.11 11.85
N GLU A 205 -14.75 -17.79 12.19
CA GLU A 205 -14.38 -17.15 13.46
C GLU A 205 -13.52 -15.91 13.19
N PHE A 206 -13.69 -14.85 13.99
CA PHE A 206 -12.77 -13.72 13.99
C PHE A 206 -11.52 -14.03 14.82
N TYR A 207 -10.34 -13.84 14.25
CA TYR A 207 -9.08 -14.05 14.94
C TYR A 207 -8.86 -13.08 16.12
N GLY A 208 -9.36 -11.84 15.99
CA GLY A 208 -9.01 -10.74 16.88
C GLY A 208 -7.91 -9.84 16.28
N PRO A 209 -7.37 -8.90 17.07
CA PRO A 209 -6.31 -8.00 16.60
C PRO A 209 -5.00 -8.76 16.33
N LEU A 210 -4.28 -8.37 15.28
CA LEU A 210 -2.97 -8.96 14.94
C LEU A 210 -1.92 -8.78 16.03
N LEU A 211 -1.99 -7.65 16.72
CA LEU A 211 -1.03 -7.24 17.74
C LEU A 211 -1.74 -7.01 19.06
N SER A 212 -1.04 -7.36 20.15
CA SER A 212 -1.50 -6.95 21.47
C SER A 212 -1.41 -5.44 21.62
N GLU A 213 -2.27 -4.89 22.47
CA GLU A 213 -2.29 -3.44 22.73
C GLU A 213 -0.94 -2.92 23.23
N GLN A 214 -0.26 -3.68 24.09
CA GLN A 214 1.06 -3.31 24.60
C GLN A 214 2.13 -3.32 23.51
N ALA A 215 2.05 -4.22 22.53
CA ALA A 215 2.96 -4.23 21.39
C ALA A 215 2.75 -2.98 20.51
N VAL A 216 1.49 -2.62 20.25
CA VAL A 216 1.15 -1.40 19.50
C VAL A 216 1.67 -0.14 20.23
N LEU A 217 1.40 -0.03 21.53
CA LEU A 217 1.86 1.09 22.34
C LEU A 217 3.39 1.20 22.37
N ARG A 218 4.10 0.07 22.42
CA ARG A 218 5.57 0.06 22.38
C ARG A 218 6.08 0.62 21.06
N VAL A 219 5.58 0.11 19.93
CA VAL A 219 6.00 0.60 18.61
C VAL A 219 5.73 2.10 18.45
N ILE A 220 4.55 2.58 18.88
CA ILE A 220 4.24 4.02 18.84
C ILE A 220 5.24 4.83 19.65
N ARG A 221 5.58 4.40 20.87
CA ARG A 221 6.56 5.10 21.73
C ARG A 221 7.94 5.11 21.10
N ASP A 222 8.38 3.99 20.54
CA ASP A 222 9.68 3.88 19.85
C ASP A 222 9.71 4.84 18.65
N ARG A 223 8.66 4.86 17.81
CA ARG A 223 8.53 5.79 16.68
C ARG A 223 8.53 7.26 17.09
N VAL A 224 7.87 7.60 18.20
CA VAL A 224 7.84 8.97 18.72
C VAL A 224 9.22 9.39 19.24
N ALA A 225 9.90 8.52 19.99
CA ALA A 225 11.23 8.78 20.49
C ALA A 225 12.24 8.98 19.35
N ASP A 226 12.21 8.12 18.33
CA ASP A 226 13.08 8.22 17.15
C ASP A 226 12.82 9.52 16.39
N ALA A 227 11.55 9.88 16.15
CA ALA A 227 11.20 11.10 15.44
C ALA A 227 11.60 12.36 16.22
N ALA A 228 11.38 12.39 17.53
CA ALA A 228 11.82 13.50 18.38
C ALA A 228 13.34 13.64 18.40
N HIS A 229 14.06 12.51 18.43
CA HIS A 229 15.51 12.48 18.33
C HIS A 229 15.99 13.04 17.00
N ARG A 230 15.43 12.61 15.85
CA ARG A 230 15.75 13.17 14.52
C ARG A 230 15.47 14.68 14.45
N LEU A 231 14.34 15.11 15.00
CA LEU A 231 13.97 16.53 15.01
C LEU A 231 15.00 17.38 15.76
N SER A 232 15.57 16.86 16.86
CA SER A 232 16.64 17.55 17.60
C SER A 232 17.93 17.74 16.79
N HIS A 233 18.10 17.00 15.69
CA HIS A 233 19.19 17.13 14.72
C HIS A 233 18.78 17.91 13.46
N GLY A 234 17.55 18.46 13.42
CA GLY A 234 17.04 19.23 12.28
C GLY A 234 16.43 18.38 11.17
N ASP A 235 16.19 17.09 11.40
CA ASP A 235 15.49 16.21 10.46
C ASP A 235 14.04 15.99 10.92
N ASP A 236 13.08 16.53 10.16
CA ASP A 236 11.65 16.43 10.45
C ASP A 236 10.96 15.22 9.81
N GLY A 237 11.65 14.45 8.96
CA GLY A 237 11.08 13.29 8.25
C GLY A 237 10.04 13.62 7.17
N ILE A 238 9.69 14.89 6.93
CA ILE A 238 8.62 15.28 5.99
C ILE A 238 9.01 14.94 4.55
N ASN A 239 10.26 15.19 4.16
CA ASN A 239 10.74 14.87 2.81
C ASN A 239 10.72 13.36 2.52
N ALA A 240 11.05 12.53 3.52
CA ALA A 240 10.96 11.08 3.38
C ALA A 240 9.50 10.63 3.23
N GLY A 241 8.57 11.21 3.99
CA GLY A 241 7.14 10.91 3.86
C GLY A 241 6.54 11.34 2.52
N LEU A 242 6.97 12.48 1.94
CA LEU A 242 6.57 12.88 0.58
C LEU A 242 6.97 11.84 -0.46
N ALA A 243 8.08 11.12 -0.23
CA ALA A 243 8.56 10.07 -1.11
C ALA A 243 7.79 8.73 -0.98
N ALA A 244 6.90 8.58 0.00
CA ALA A 244 6.30 7.29 0.36
C ALA A 244 5.48 6.63 -0.77
N ASP A 245 4.81 7.42 -1.61
CA ASP A 245 3.95 6.93 -2.70
C ASP A 245 4.71 6.73 -4.03
N HIS A 246 6.01 7.06 -4.11
CA HIS A 246 6.76 7.08 -5.37
C HIS A 246 7.04 5.68 -5.99
N GLY A 247 6.64 4.60 -5.33
CA GLY A 247 6.69 3.22 -5.82
C GLY A 247 5.32 2.55 -5.95
N HIS A 248 4.24 3.29 -5.69
CA HIS A 248 2.88 2.77 -5.63
C HIS A 248 2.01 3.37 -6.73
N GLY A 249 1.16 2.53 -7.34
CA GLY A 249 0.25 2.95 -8.39
C GLY A 249 0.82 2.94 -9.82
N TYR A 250 0.09 3.61 -10.73
CA TYR A 250 0.42 3.73 -12.16
C TYR A 250 1.63 4.64 -12.47
N ALA A 251 2.33 5.16 -11.45
CA ALA A 251 3.42 6.12 -11.64
C ALA A 251 4.62 5.56 -12.43
N HIS A 252 4.65 4.25 -12.71
CA HIS A 252 5.64 3.58 -13.57
C HIS A 252 5.04 2.83 -14.77
N SER A 253 3.74 2.92 -15.02
CA SER A 253 3.17 2.36 -16.24
C SER A 253 3.44 3.31 -17.41
N HIS A 254 4.61 3.17 -18.04
CA HIS A 254 4.77 3.48 -19.46
C HIS A 254 3.96 2.47 -20.29
N ALA A 255 2.66 2.37 -20.03
CA ALA A 255 1.76 1.57 -20.83
C ALA A 255 1.23 2.47 -21.94
N PHE A 256 1.72 2.22 -23.15
CA PHE A 256 1.28 2.79 -24.43
C PHE A 256 1.83 4.16 -24.83
N ASP A 257 3.15 4.28 -24.99
CA ASP A 257 3.67 5.11 -26.09
C ASP A 257 4.89 4.44 -26.75
N ALA A 258 4.66 3.24 -27.28
CA ALA A 258 5.57 2.60 -28.22
C ALA A 258 4.82 1.54 -29.04
N THR A 259 4.64 1.85 -30.32
CA THR A 259 4.42 0.96 -31.48
C THR A 259 2.99 0.55 -31.89
N ARG A 260 2.48 1.36 -32.85
CA ARG A 260 1.93 1.00 -34.18
C ARG A 260 0.74 0.03 -34.28
N PHE A 261 -0.37 0.53 -34.82
CA PHE A 261 -0.92 0.10 -36.11
C PHE A 261 -1.53 1.30 -36.85
N ASP A 262 -1.32 1.30 -38.16
CA ASP A 262 -1.57 2.37 -39.13
C ASP A 262 -3.06 2.66 -39.40
N ASP A 263 -3.28 3.82 -40.03
CA ASP A 263 -4.45 4.27 -40.80
C ASP A 263 -5.64 4.91 -40.08
N ALA A 264 -5.53 6.23 -39.82
CA ALA A 264 -6.55 7.21 -40.24
C ALA A 264 -6.09 8.67 -39.99
N GLU A 265 -5.69 9.31 -41.08
CA GLU A 265 -5.69 10.74 -41.40
C GLU A 265 -5.77 11.81 -40.27
N GLY A 266 -4.71 12.62 -40.20
CA GLY A 266 -4.87 14.08 -40.31
C GLY A 266 -4.92 14.90 -39.02
N ALA A 267 -3.76 15.13 -38.38
CA ALA A 267 -3.46 16.39 -37.68
C ALA A 267 -1.95 16.51 -37.42
N GLY A 268 -1.18 16.78 -38.48
CA GLY A 268 0.24 17.10 -38.36
C GLY A 268 0.46 18.48 -37.76
N HIS A 269 1.08 18.53 -36.58
CA HIS A 269 1.86 19.69 -36.13
C HIS A 269 3.33 19.31 -36.09
N THR A 270 3.93 19.20 -37.27
CA THR A 270 5.38 19.21 -37.43
C THR A 270 5.85 20.66 -37.37
N HIS A 271 6.58 21.03 -36.33
CA HIS A 271 7.28 22.31 -36.29
C HIS A 271 8.37 22.34 -37.38
N PRO A 272 8.38 23.35 -38.27
CA PRO A 272 9.51 23.56 -39.15
C PRO A 272 10.65 24.16 -38.34
N HIS A 273 11.67 23.35 -38.02
CA HIS A 273 12.94 23.88 -37.57
C HIS A 273 13.65 24.52 -38.77
N THR A 274 13.56 25.85 -38.83
CA THR A 274 14.40 26.68 -39.69
C THR A 274 15.75 26.85 -39.01
N HIS A 275 16.75 26.08 -39.44
CA HIS A 275 18.13 26.34 -39.06
C HIS A 275 18.77 27.27 -40.10
N SER A 276 18.80 28.56 -39.76
CA SER A 276 19.65 29.54 -40.43
C SER A 276 21.08 29.39 -39.91
N HIS A 277 21.95 28.82 -40.75
CA HIS A 277 23.40 28.97 -40.61
C HIS A 277 23.89 29.87 -41.74
N GLY A 278 23.96 31.17 -41.45
CA GLY A 278 24.81 32.09 -42.20
C GLY A 278 26.25 31.83 -41.82
N ASP A 279 27.00 31.17 -42.70
CA ASP A 279 28.00 31.85 -43.54
C ASP A 279 28.90 30.83 -44.24
N GLY A 280 28.97 30.95 -45.57
CA GLY A 280 30.19 30.61 -46.31
C GLY A 280 30.23 29.27 -47.03
N ARG A 281 29.64 29.26 -48.24
CA ARG A 281 30.01 28.43 -49.41
C ARG A 281 29.69 26.93 -49.34
N GLY A 282 28.72 26.51 -50.16
CA GLY A 282 28.86 25.26 -50.93
C GLY A 282 27.64 24.34 -50.97
N VAL A 283 26.91 24.42 -52.08
CA VAL A 283 26.21 23.31 -52.78
C VAL A 283 25.09 22.59 -52.02
N ALA A 284 23.85 22.84 -52.43
CA ALA A 284 22.69 22.01 -52.10
C ALA A 284 22.71 20.71 -52.91
N HIS A 285 22.68 19.57 -52.24
CA HIS A 285 22.40 18.27 -52.85
C HIS A 285 21.07 17.74 -52.32
N THR A 286 20.09 17.61 -53.20
CA THR A 286 18.87 16.84 -52.99
C THR A 286 19.11 15.41 -53.47
N HIS A 287 19.06 14.42 -52.58
CA HIS A 287 19.02 13.02 -52.98
C HIS A 287 17.58 12.53 -52.96
N ASP A 288 17.04 12.36 -54.16
CA ASP A 288 15.84 11.57 -54.44
C ASP A 288 16.29 10.11 -54.63
N HIS A 289 15.67 9.19 -53.88
CA HIS A 289 15.84 7.75 -54.09
C HIS A 289 14.50 7.14 -54.45
N SER A 290 14.17 7.26 -55.73
CA SER A 290 13.19 6.46 -56.43
C SER A 290 13.82 5.12 -56.88
N GLY A 291 13.30 4.02 -56.34
CA GLY A 291 13.11 2.71 -56.98
C GLY A 291 14.30 1.91 -57.54
N ALA A 292 14.58 0.75 -56.91
CA ALA A 292 14.92 -0.54 -57.55
C ALA A 292 14.93 -1.59 -56.42
N GLY A 293 14.14 -2.66 -56.36
CA GLY A 293 13.67 -3.54 -57.43
C GLY A 293 14.55 -4.78 -57.46
N HIS A 294 14.30 -5.77 -56.59
CA HIS A 294 14.80 -7.14 -56.76
C HIS A 294 13.79 -8.18 -56.25
N ASP A 295 13.44 -9.07 -57.17
CA ASP A 295 12.43 -10.12 -57.12
C ASP A 295 13.03 -11.50 -56.77
N HIS A 296 12.19 -12.30 -56.10
CA HIS A 296 12.07 -13.78 -56.10
C HIS A 296 13.16 -14.70 -55.49
N PRO A 297 12.86 -15.98 -55.14
CA PRO A 297 11.55 -16.68 -55.09
C PRO A 297 11.25 -17.50 -53.82
N GLU A 298 9.97 -17.85 -53.72
CA GLU A 298 9.32 -18.86 -52.88
C GLU A 298 9.49 -20.29 -53.48
N ALA A 299 9.63 -21.32 -52.64
CA ALA A 299 9.23 -22.68 -52.98
C ALA A 299 8.96 -23.55 -51.72
N ALA A 300 7.81 -24.22 -51.78
CA ALA A 300 7.15 -25.06 -50.79
C ALA A 300 7.81 -26.42 -50.50
N SER A 301 7.43 -27.08 -49.40
CA SER A 301 6.64 -28.34 -49.44
C SER A 301 6.73 -29.18 -48.15
N GLY A 302 5.56 -29.69 -47.74
CA GLY A 302 5.35 -30.99 -47.08
C GLY A 302 5.74 -31.10 -45.60
N SER A 303 5.07 -31.89 -44.74
CA SER A 303 3.89 -32.74 -44.82
C SER A 303 3.69 -33.31 -43.41
N HIS A 304 2.44 -33.45 -42.95
CA HIS A 304 2.06 -34.26 -41.79
C HIS A 304 2.59 -35.70 -41.88
N PRO A 305 2.65 -36.42 -40.74
CA PRO A 305 1.84 -37.63 -40.72
C PRO A 305 0.98 -37.80 -39.46
N ASP A 306 -0.04 -38.61 -39.70
CA ASP A 306 -1.16 -39.01 -38.87
C ASP A 306 -0.90 -40.36 -38.17
N MET A 307 -1.56 -40.55 -37.02
CA MET A 307 -2.00 -41.79 -36.34
C MET A 307 -1.18 -43.09 -36.38
N SER A 308 -0.99 -43.72 -35.21
CA SER A 308 -1.75 -44.94 -34.85
C SER A 308 -1.38 -45.54 -33.48
N LEU A 309 -2.44 -46.03 -32.83
CA LEU A 309 -2.49 -46.92 -31.67
C LEU A 309 -1.90 -48.30 -31.99
N ILE A 310 -1.17 -48.92 -31.05
CA ILE A 310 -1.12 -50.38 -30.90
C ILE A 310 -1.01 -50.77 -29.42
N HIS A 311 -1.77 -51.81 -29.08
CA HIS A 311 -1.95 -52.50 -27.80
C HIS A 311 -0.93 -53.65 -27.61
N THR A 312 -0.93 -54.25 -26.41
CA THR A 312 -0.28 -55.51 -25.94
C THR A 312 1.25 -55.45 -25.72
N GLN A 313 1.82 -55.98 -24.62
CA GLN A 313 1.43 -57.08 -23.71
C GLN A 313 1.35 -56.69 -22.23
#